data_AF-A0A969BSR5-F1
#
_entry.id   AF-A0A969BSR5-F1
#
_cell.length_a   1.000
_cell.length_b   1.000
_cell.length_c   1.000
_cell.angle_alpha   90.00
_cell.angle_beta   90.00
_cell.angle_gamma   90.00
#
_symmetry.space_group_name_H-M   'P 1'
#
loop_
_entity.id
_entity.type
_entity.pdbx_description
1 polymer ?
#
loop_
_entity_poly.entity_id
_entity_poly.type
_entity_poly.pdbx_seq_one_letter_code
_entity_poly.pdbx_strand_id
1 'polypeptide(L)'
;MVRRHRTSVSETNRLEAFRVTAVGEWLIGSHTNTLPEAAKPQARAAEPITWLDEHTLRLPPAPERAEFINFVRQVAERGMEAFTFAFTAISIERALAQGVGADEVAQQFKKAKLTLSKPVAAQFKLIAKRYGRVRVYDALTVLELADDLALRELSANTSLAQHIVYQLSPRAVVLKEEAVDQLIEEMQERGYTPRVK
;
A
#
# COMPACT_ATOMS: atom_id res chain seq x y z
N MET A 1 14.75 32.66 -36.60
CA MET A 1 13.68 33.58 -36.13
C MET A 1 12.81 32.82 -35.14
N VAL A 2 13.06 32.95 -33.83
CA VAL A 2 12.50 32.08 -32.79
C VAL A 2 11.21 32.70 -32.24
N ARG A 3 10.05 32.14 -32.60
CA ARG A 3 8.74 32.59 -32.07
C ARG A 3 8.39 31.85 -30.78
N ARG A 4 8.40 32.59 -29.67
CA ARG A 4 8.01 32.15 -28.32
C ARG A 4 6.59 31.58 -28.30
N HIS A 5 6.41 30.45 -27.62
CA HIS A 5 5.14 29.73 -27.49
C HIS A 5 4.42 30.23 -26.23
N ARG A 6 3.23 30.83 -26.39
CA ARG A 6 2.40 31.32 -25.29
C ARG A 6 0.96 30.87 -25.52
N THR A 7 0.38 30.19 -24.54
CA THR A 7 -1.06 29.90 -24.48
C THR A 7 -1.79 31.19 -24.07
N SER A 8 -2.78 31.65 -24.84
CA SER A 8 -3.67 32.74 -24.43
C SER A 8 -4.99 32.17 -23.94
N VAL A 9 -5.42 32.60 -22.75
CA VAL A 9 -6.73 32.25 -22.16
C VAL A 9 -7.58 33.52 -22.20
N SER A 10 -8.77 33.44 -22.79
CA SER A 10 -9.80 34.50 -22.83
C SER A 10 -10.74 34.39 -21.61
N GLU A 11 -11.32 35.52 -21.18
CA GLU A 11 -12.08 35.69 -19.92
C GLU A 11 -13.36 34.83 -19.79
N THR A 12 -13.78 34.09 -20.82
CA THR A 12 -15.07 33.37 -20.84
C THR A 12 -14.97 31.86 -20.59
N ASN A 13 -13.80 31.32 -20.20
CA ASN A 13 -13.56 29.88 -19.93
C ASN A 13 -14.11 28.92 -21.02
N ARG A 14 -14.19 29.41 -22.28
CA ARG A 14 -14.62 28.63 -23.44
C ARG A 14 -13.37 28.27 -24.24
N LEU A 15 -13.22 27.00 -24.59
CA LEU A 15 -12.06 26.50 -25.34
C LEU A 15 -12.10 27.08 -26.77
N GLU A 16 -11.33 28.15 -27.03
CA GLU A 16 -11.33 28.84 -28.33
C GLU A 16 -10.44 28.16 -29.37
N ALA A 17 -9.35 27.51 -28.95
CA ALA A 17 -8.49 26.73 -29.81
C ALA A 17 -7.69 25.70 -29.01
N PHE A 18 -7.45 24.53 -29.60
CA PHE A 18 -6.42 23.59 -29.17
C PHE A 18 -5.51 23.27 -30.36
N ARG A 19 -4.23 23.03 -30.09
CA ARG A 19 -3.28 22.60 -31.11
C ARG A 19 -2.87 21.17 -30.81
N VAL A 20 -3.08 20.29 -31.78
CA VAL A 20 -2.62 18.91 -31.72
C VAL A 20 -1.08 18.91 -31.81
N THR A 21 -0.43 18.14 -30.95
CA THR A 21 1.03 17.99 -30.98
C THR A 21 1.43 17.04 -32.10
N ALA A 22 2.69 17.04 -32.52
CA ALA A 22 3.19 16.09 -33.53
C ALA A 22 2.93 14.61 -33.13
N VAL A 23 2.94 14.31 -31.82
CA VAL A 23 2.55 13.01 -31.27
C VAL A 23 1.05 12.76 -31.43
N GLY A 24 0.22 13.76 -31.11
CA GLY A 24 -1.23 13.65 -31.26
C GLY A 24 -1.65 13.46 -32.72
N GLU A 25 -1.02 14.18 -33.66
CA GLU A 25 -1.25 14.02 -35.10
C GLU A 25 -0.89 12.59 -35.54
N TRP A 26 0.24 12.07 -35.05
CA TRP A 26 0.66 10.70 -35.36
C TRP A 26 -0.28 9.64 -34.76
N LEU A 27 -0.79 9.83 -33.54
CA LEU A 27 -1.73 8.89 -32.90
C LEU A 27 -3.09 8.83 -33.62
N ILE A 28 -3.54 9.96 -34.17
CA ILE A 28 -4.81 10.05 -34.89
C ILE A 28 -4.69 9.46 -36.31
N GLY A 29 -3.49 9.48 -36.90
CA GLY A 29 -3.25 9.10 -38.30
C GLY A 29 -3.26 7.61 -38.65
N SER A 30 -3.68 6.71 -37.75
CA SER A 30 -3.70 5.24 -37.98
C SER A 30 -2.35 4.70 -38.50
N HIS A 31 -1.23 5.18 -37.95
CA HIS A 31 0.10 4.80 -38.41
C HIS A 31 0.56 3.46 -37.83
N THR A 32 0.98 2.54 -38.69
CA THR A 32 1.61 1.24 -38.33
C THR A 32 3.13 1.31 -38.17
N ASN A 33 3.73 2.48 -38.39
CA ASN A 33 5.19 2.68 -38.40
C ASN A 33 5.66 3.47 -37.18
N THR A 34 6.86 3.19 -36.67
CA THR A 34 7.45 3.80 -35.46
C THR A 34 7.37 5.34 -35.41
N LEU A 35 7.16 5.89 -34.21
CA LEU A 35 7.05 7.34 -33.96
C LEU A 35 8.30 8.08 -34.48
N PRO A 36 8.15 9.12 -35.32
CA PRO A 36 9.28 9.89 -35.84
C PRO A 36 10.15 10.48 -34.72
N GLU A 37 11.48 10.45 -34.86
CA GLU A 37 12.42 10.99 -33.85
C GLU A 37 12.11 12.44 -33.46
N ALA A 38 11.67 13.28 -34.41
CA ALA A 38 11.29 14.66 -34.15
C ALA A 38 10.00 14.82 -33.32
N ALA A 39 9.16 13.78 -33.28
CA ALA A 39 7.94 13.72 -32.47
C ALA A 39 8.18 13.05 -31.12
N LYS A 40 9.29 12.34 -30.91
CA LYS A 40 9.62 11.77 -29.60
C LYS A 40 9.81 12.91 -28.59
N PRO A 41 9.14 12.87 -27.43
CA PRO A 41 9.39 13.85 -26.37
C PRO A 41 10.87 13.84 -26.03
N GLN A 42 11.52 15.01 -26.13
CA GLN A 42 12.89 15.13 -25.65
C GLN A 42 12.89 14.84 -24.15
N ALA A 43 13.70 13.88 -23.74
CA ALA A 43 13.85 13.51 -22.34
C ALA A 43 14.29 14.74 -21.55
N ARG A 44 13.36 15.31 -20.78
CA ARG A 44 13.68 16.41 -19.87
C ARG A 44 14.57 15.81 -18.78
N ALA A 45 15.71 16.45 -18.51
CA ALA A 45 16.58 16.01 -17.42
C ALA A 45 15.76 15.94 -16.13
N ALA A 46 15.69 14.74 -15.54
CA ALA A 46 14.89 14.53 -14.34
C ALA A 46 15.48 15.35 -13.19
N GLU A 47 14.64 16.12 -12.50
CA GLU A 47 15.04 16.82 -11.27
C GLU A 47 15.62 15.81 -10.26
N PRO A 48 16.68 16.18 -9.50
CA PRO A 48 17.30 15.27 -8.54
C PRO A 48 16.36 14.96 -7.36
N ILE A 49 16.49 13.76 -6.82
CA ILE A 49 15.82 13.35 -5.58
C ILE A 49 16.62 13.95 -4.42
N THR A 50 15.95 14.64 -3.50
CA THR A 50 16.61 15.35 -2.40
C THR A 50 15.84 15.19 -1.11
N TRP A 51 16.54 15.09 0.02
CA TRP A 51 15.94 15.25 1.34
C TRP A 51 15.78 16.74 1.61
N LEU A 52 14.55 17.20 1.86
CA LEU A 52 14.26 18.59 2.22
C LEU A 52 14.58 18.85 3.70
N ASP A 53 14.35 17.83 4.52
CA ASP A 53 14.69 17.78 5.94
C ASP A 53 14.98 16.32 6.36
N GLU A 54 15.08 16.07 7.66
CA GLU A 54 15.38 14.74 8.21
C GLU A 54 14.33 13.65 7.92
N HIS A 55 13.07 14.02 7.69
CA HIS A 55 11.91 13.13 7.52
C HIS A 55 11.14 13.37 6.22
N THR A 56 11.56 14.33 5.40
CA THR A 56 10.84 14.73 4.18
C THR A 56 11.71 14.54 2.94
N LEU A 57 11.23 13.70 2.04
CA LEU A 57 11.87 13.40 0.76
C LEU A 57 11.14 14.08 -0.39
N ARG A 58 11.86 14.88 -1.18
CA ARG A 58 11.41 15.35 -2.49
C ARG A 58 11.79 14.34 -3.57
N LEU A 59 10.78 13.75 -4.20
CA LEU A 59 10.91 12.72 -5.23
C LEU A 59 10.11 13.11 -6.50
N PRO A 60 10.70 13.94 -7.38
CA PRO A 60 10.08 14.33 -8.64
C PRO A 60 9.88 13.13 -9.59
N PRO A 61 8.82 13.13 -10.41
CA PRO A 61 8.48 12.00 -11.27
C PRO A 61 9.48 11.87 -12.42
N ALA A 62 9.89 10.64 -12.70
CA ALA A 62 10.64 10.26 -13.90
C ALA A 62 10.28 8.82 -14.27
N PRO A 63 10.33 8.43 -15.57
CA PRO A 63 9.93 7.09 -16.00
C PRO A 63 10.64 5.97 -15.23
N GLU A 64 11.94 6.12 -14.99
CA GLU A 64 12.78 5.15 -14.26
C GLU A 64 12.50 5.09 -12.75
N ARG A 65 11.67 6.00 -12.22
CA ARG A 65 11.36 6.11 -10.79
C ARG A 65 9.95 5.62 -10.44
N ALA A 66 9.16 5.18 -11.41
CA ALA A 66 7.75 4.83 -11.20
C ALA A 66 7.56 3.79 -10.07
N GLU A 67 8.35 2.71 -10.09
CA GLU A 67 8.33 1.68 -9.05
C GLU A 67 8.72 2.24 -7.68
N PHE A 68 9.80 3.04 -7.63
CA PHE A 68 10.26 3.64 -6.38
C PHE A 68 9.26 4.64 -5.81
N ILE A 69 8.58 5.42 -6.65
CA ILE A 69 7.48 6.32 -6.24
C ILE A 69 6.32 5.53 -5.65
N ASN A 70 5.94 4.41 -6.26
CA ASN A 70 4.87 3.56 -5.74
C ASN A 70 5.26 2.97 -4.38
N PHE A 71 6.51 2.53 -4.23
CA PHE A 71 7.02 2.08 -2.95
C PHE A 71 7.01 3.20 -1.89
N VAL A 72 7.54 4.38 -2.20
CA VAL A 72 7.55 5.52 -1.25
C VAL A 72 6.14 5.91 -0.83
N ARG A 73 5.14 5.82 -1.73
CA ARG A 73 3.72 6.06 -1.40
C ARG A 73 3.13 5.07 -0.40
N GLN A 74 3.68 3.86 -0.29
CA GLN A 74 3.24 2.87 0.70
C GLN A 74 3.79 3.20 2.09
N VAL A 75 5.00 3.78 2.16
CA VAL A 75 5.75 3.96 3.42
C VAL A 75 5.78 5.40 3.95
N ALA A 76 5.38 6.37 3.14
CA ALA A 76 5.36 7.79 3.47
C ALA A 76 4.04 8.46 3.06
N GLU A 77 3.71 9.55 3.74
CA GLU A 77 2.55 10.38 3.41
C GLU A 77 2.90 11.43 2.37
N ARG A 78 1.92 11.89 1.58
CA ARG A 78 2.12 13.03 0.69
C ARG A 78 2.34 14.28 1.54
N GLY A 79 3.46 14.97 1.28
CA GLY A 79 3.71 16.30 1.83
C GLY A 79 2.82 17.36 1.19
N MET A 80 2.90 18.58 1.72
CA MET A 80 2.11 19.72 1.25
C MET A 80 2.51 20.18 -0.16
N GLU A 81 3.79 20.07 -0.49
CA GLU A 81 4.30 20.42 -1.81
C GLU A 81 4.24 19.25 -2.78
N ALA A 82 4.14 19.57 -4.08
CA ALA A 82 4.11 18.56 -5.13
C ALA A 82 5.38 17.70 -5.11
N PHE A 83 5.17 16.38 -5.11
CA PHE A 83 6.22 15.36 -5.14
C PHE A 83 7.07 15.28 -3.88
N THR A 84 6.54 15.78 -2.77
CA THR A 84 7.15 15.67 -1.45
C THR A 84 6.49 14.56 -0.66
N PHE A 85 7.27 13.80 0.09
CA PHE A 85 6.83 12.66 0.89
C PHE A 85 7.38 12.75 2.30
N ALA A 86 6.51 12.73 3.30
CA ALA A 86 6.85 12.84 4.71
C ALA A 86 6.75 11.48 5.40
N PHE A 87 7.82 11.08 6.08
CA PHE A 87 7.87 9.88 6.91
C PHE A 87 7.38 10.22 8.32
N THR A 88 6.08 10.05 8.55
CA THR A 88 5.43 10.33 9.84
C THR A 88 5.30 9.07 10.68
N ALA A 89 4.98 9.21 11.97
CA ALA A 89 4.70 8.03 12.80
C ALA A 89 3.55 7.18 12.21
N ILE A 90 2.50 7.84 11.72
CA ILE A 90 1.34 7.19 11.11
C ILE A 90 1.71 6.44 9.82
N SER A 91 2.54 7.04 8.95
CA SER A 91 2.98 6.40 7.72
C SER A 91 3.85 5.17 7.99
N ILE A 92 4.72 5.27 9.00
CA ILE A 92 5.59 4.18 9.44
C ILE A 92 4.78 3.05 10.08
N GLU A 93 3.81 3.36 10.94
CA GLU A 93 2.93 2.34 11.52
C GLU A 93 2.14 1.59 10.45
N ARG A 94 1.64 2.31 9.43
CA ARG A 94 0.97 1.71 8.28
C ARG A 94 1.89 0.80 7.48
N ALA A 95 3.12 1.23 7.23
CA ALA A 95 4.13 0.42 6.55
C ALA A 95 4.41 -0.89 7.31
N LEU A 96 4.60 -0.79 8.63
CA LEU A 96 4.82 -1.94 9.51
C LEU A 96 3.61 -2.89 9.52
N ALA A 97 2.38 -2.36 9.49
CA ALA A 97 1.16 -3.15 9.38
C ALA A 97 1.09 -3.99 8.11
N GLN A 98 1.71 -3.49 7.03
CA GLN A 98 1.82 -4.18 5.74
C GLN A 98 3.04 -5.11 5.66
N GLY A 99 3.78 -5.28 6.77
CA GLY A 99 4.98 -6.11 6.84
C GLY A 99 6.26 -5.42 6.37
N VAL A 100 6.21 -4.14 5.99
CA VAL A 100 7.36 -3.39 5.47
C VAL A 100 8.19 -2.83 6.62
N GLY A 101 9.33 -3.46 6.88
CA GLY A 101 10.26 -3.09 7.96
C GLY A 101 11.36 -2.10 7.56
N ALA A 102 12.11 -1.62 8.57
CA ALA A 102 13.21 -0.65 8.38
C ALA A 102 14.26 -1.13 7.36
N ASP A 103 14.62 -2.42 7.42
CA ASP A 103 15.66 -3.00 6.57
C ASP A 103 15.21 -3.10 5.11
N GLU A 104 13.93 -3.42 4.87
CA GLU A 104 13.36 -3.45 3.53
C GLU A 104 13.31 -2.06 2.91
N VAL A 105 12.87 -1.06 3.68
CA VAL A 105 12.90 0.35 3.24
C VAL A 105 14.32 0.76 2.88
N ALA A 106 15.30 0.45 3.74
CA ALA A 106 16.70 0.76 3.47
C ALA A 106 17.21 0.08 2.20
N GLN A 107 16.82 -1.17 1.93
CA GLN A 107 17.18 -1.89 0.70
C GLN A 107 16.56 -1.23 -0.54
N GLN A 108 15.30 -0.82 -0.50
CA GLN A 108 14.64 -0.15 -1.62
C GLN A 108 15.28 1.21 -1.93
N PHE A 109 15.62 1.99 -0.90
CA PHE A 109 16.41 3.22 -1.08
C PHE A 109 17.78 2.94 -1.71
N LYS A 110 18.48 1.88 -1.26
CA LYS A 110 19.77 1.48 -1.84
C LYS A 110 19.65 1.06 -3.30
N LYS A 111 18.59 0.33 -3.69
CA LYS A 111 18.29 -0.01 -5.10
C LYS A 111 18.09 1.24 -5.95
N ALA A 112 17.43 2.26 -5.40
CA ALA A 112 17.29 3.57 -6.03
C ALA A 112 18.56 4.45 -5.96
N LYS A 113 19.71 3.89 -5.52
CA LYS A 113 20.99 4.59 -5.33
C LYS A 113 20.90 5.77 -4.34
N LEU A 114 19.99 5.68 -3.38
CA LEU A 114 19.80 6.65 -2.32
C LEU A 114 20.17 6.05 -0.97
N THR A 115 20.46 6.92 0.00
CA THR A 115 20.61 6.52 1.40
C THR A 115 19.37 6.95 2.16
N LEU A 116 18.77 6.02 2.91
CA LEU A 116 17.69 6.34 3.82
C LEU A 116 18.20 7.25 4.94
N SER A 117 17.44 8.29 5.27
CA SER A 117 17.75 9.20 6.38
C SER A 117 17.91 8.42 7.69
N LYS A 118 18.97 8.71 8.46
CA LYS A 118 19.25 8.05 9.74
C LYS A 118 18.11 8.25 10.75
N PRO A 119 17.56 9.47 10.93
CA PRO A 119 16.34 9.71 11.72
C PRO A 119 15.17 8.81 11.34
N VAL A 120 14.83 8.72 10.04
CA VAL A 120 13.73 7.86 9.56
C VAL A 120 13.99 6.39 9.91
N ALA A 121 15.20 5.89 9.66
CA ALA A 121 15.57 4.52 10.01
C ALA A 121 15.47 4.25 11.52
N ALA A 122 15.86 5.21 12.35
CA ALA A 122 15.74 5.11 13.81
C ALA A 122 14.27 5.13 14.26
N GLN A 123 13.43 5.97 13.63
CA GLN A 123 12.00 6.04 13.92
C GLN A 123 11.28 4.74 13.56
N PHE A 124 11.59 4.14 12.40
CA PHE A 124 11.11 2.79 12.05
C PHE A 124 11.45 1.77 13.14
N LYS A 125 12.71 1.74 13.62
CA LYS A 125 13.12 0.82 14.70
C LYS A 125 12.40 1.10 16.02
N LEU A 126 12.21 2.36 16.37
CA LEU A 126 11.52 2.77 17.60
C LEU A 126 10.04 2.36 17.57
N ILE A 127 9.36 2.64 16.47
CA ILE A 127 7.94 2.30 16.28
C ILE A 127 7.79 0.79 16.18
N ALA A 128 8.61 0.09 15.41
CA ALA A 128 8.58 -1.38 15.31
C ALA A 128 8.74 -2.07 16.67
N LYS A 129 9.57 -1.52 17.58
CA LYS A 129 9.70 -2.05 18.95
C LYS A 129 8.40 -1.98 19.75
N ARG A 130 7.52 -1.02 19.46
CA ARG A 130 6.23 -0.78 20.14
C ARG A 130 5.04 -1.36 19.37
N TYR A 131 5.18 -1.48 18.05
CA TYR A 131 4.16 -1.94 17.13
C TYR A 131 3.76 -3.38 17.47
N GLY A 132 2.45 -3.63 17.52
CA GLY A 132 1.90 -4.95 17.84
C GLY A 132 2.06 -5.43 19.29
N ARG A 133 2.58 -4.60 20.21
CA ARG A 133 2.63 -4.94 21.66
C ARG A 133 1.25 -4.99 22.30
N VAL A 134 0.34 -4.16 21.81
CA VAL A 134 -1.08 -4.17 22.20
C VAL A 134 -1.86 -4.42 20.92
N ARG A 135 -2.72 -5.43 20.94
CA ARG A 135 -3.63 -5.74 19.85
C ARG A 135 -5.05 -5.60 20.39
N VAL A 136 -5.84 -4.78 19.70
CA VAL A 136 -7.27 -4.66 19.96
C VAL A 136 -7.96 -5.41 18.84
N TYR A 137 -8.86 -6.30 19.21
CA TYR A 137 -9.74 -7.00 18.28
C TYR A 137 -11.16 -6.48 18.54
N ASP A 138 -11.80 -5.95 17.50
CA ASP A 138 -13.24 -5.71 17.50
C ASP A 138 -13.96 -7.00 17.13
N ALA A 139 -15.17 -7.17 17.69
CA ALA A 139 -16.11 -8.25 17.38
C ALA A 139 -15.47 -9.65 17.30
N LEU A 140 -15.16 -10.23 18.45
CA LEU A 140 -14.66 -11.60 18.56
C LEU A 140 -15.77 -12.57 18.94
N THR A 141 -15.78 -13.74 18.30
CA THR A 141 -16.66 -14.85 18.69
C THR A 141 -15.88 -15.86 19.53
N VAL A 142 -16.49 -16.35 20.61
CA VAL A 142 -15.93 -17.40 21.45
C VAL A 142 -16.68 -18.70 21.19
N LEU A 143 -15.95 -19.76 20.84
CA LEU A 143 -16.46 -21.12 20.79
C LEU A 143 -16.07 -21.84 22.08
N GLU A 144 -17.06 -22.20 22.88
CA GLU A 144 -16.92 -23.03 24.07
C GLU A 144 -17.30 -24.48 23.76
N LEU A 145 -16.49 -25.41 24.23
CA LEU A 145 -16.62 -26.83 23.99
C LEU A 145 -16.92 -27.58 25.30
N ALA A 146 -17.68 -28.67 25.20
CA ALA A 146 -18.07 -29.44 26.37
C ALA A 146 -16.89 -30.18 27.02
N ASP A 147 -15.92 -30.64 26.21
CA ASP A 147 -14.78 -31.44 26.64
C ASP A 147 -13.48 -31.10 25.87
N ASP A 148 -12.37 -31.71 26.31
CA ASP A 148 -11.03 -31.44 25.80
C ASP A 148 -10.71 -32.15 24.46
N LEU A 149 -11.57 -33.07 24.02
CA LEU A 149 -11.39 -33.81 22.77
C LEU A 149 -12.09 -33.11 21.60
N ALA A 150 -13.24 -32.48 21.86
CA ALA A 150 -14.07 -31.80 20.87
C ALA A 150 -13.28 -30.76 20.03
N LEU A 151 -12.33 -30.02 20.62
CA LEU A 151 -11.52 -29.06 19.87
C LEU A 151 -10.69 -29.75 18.79
N ARG A 152 -10.08 -30.89 19.13
CA ARG A 152 -9.23 -31.66 18.22
C ARG A 152 -10.06 -32.29 17.11
N GLU A 153 -11.22 -32.86 17.47
CA GLU A 153 -12.13 -33.47 16.51
C GLU A 153 -12.65 -32.46 15.50
N LEU A 154 -13.14 -31.30 15.97
CA LEU A 154 -13.62 -30.23 15.10
C LEU A 154 -12.49 -29.67 14.25
N SER A 155 -11.32 -29.39 14.84
CA SER A 155 -10.16 -28.87 14.09
C SER A 155 -9.67 -29.82 12.99
N ALA A 156 -9.88 -31.13 13.13
CA ALA A 156 -9.49 -32.12 12.14
C ALA A 156 -10.53 -32.35 11.04
N ASN A 157 -11.82 -32.08 11.32
CA ASN A 157 -12.94 -32.45 10.45
C ASN A 157 -13.73 -31.25 9.89
N THR A 158 -13.36 -30.02 10.28
CA THR A 158 -13.94 -28.75 9.83
C THR A 158 -12.84 -27.73 9.50
N SER A 159 -13.23 -26.57 8.99
CA SER A 159 -12.33 -25.44 8.73
C SER A 159 -11.89 -24.70 10.02
N LEU A 160 -12.37 -25.11 11.20
CA LEU A 160 -12.18 -24.40 12.48
C LEU A 160 -10.74 -23.93 12.72
N ALA A 161 -9.75 -24.80 12.49
CA ALA A 161 -8.35 -24.50 12.73
C ALA A 161 -7.83 -23.27 11.95
N GLN A 162 -8.42 -22.97 10.78
CA GLN A 162 -8.04 -21.85 9.92
C GLN A 162 -8.59 -20.51 10.44
N HIS A 163 -9.59 -20.56 11.31
CA HIS A 163 -10.32 -19.39 11.80
C HIS A 163 -10.04 -19.07 13.27
N ILE A 164 -9.29 -19.92 13.99
CA ILE A 164 -8.84 -19.65 15.35
C ILE A 164 -7.87 -18.47 15.36
N VAL A 165 -8.27 -17.39 16.01
CA VAL A 165 -7.43 -16.21 16.29
C VAL A 165 -6.55 -16.47 17.50
N TYR A 166 -7.10 -17.10 18.54
CA TYR A 166 -6.41 -17.38 19.79
C TYR A 166 -7.05 -18.53 20.54
N GLN A 167 -6.25 -19.37 21.20
CA GLN A 167 -6.75 -20.43 22.08
C GLN A 167 -6.68 -19.99 23.54
N LEU A 168 -7.84 -19.84 24.18
CA LEU A 168 -7.94 -19.44 25.59
C LEU A 168 -7.69 -20.61 26.53
N SER A 169 -8.19 -21.79 26.15
CA SER A 169 -8.02 -23.05 26.89
C SER A 169 -8.19 -24.26 25.96
N PRO A 170 -7.99 -25.50 26.43
CA PRO A 170 -8.35 -26.69 25.66
C PRO A 170 -9.82 -26.74 25.20
N ARG A 171 -10.72 -26.03 25.90
CA ARG A 171 -12.18 -26.04 25.64
C ARG A 171 -12.73 -24.68 25.17
N ALA A 172 -11.89 -23.68 24.95
CA ALA A 172 -12.34 -22.36 24.55
C ALA A 172 -11.39 -21.72 23.56
N VAL A 173 -11.91 -21.33 22.40
CA VAL A 173 -11.16 -20.67 21.32
C VAL A 173 -11.87 -19.40 20.86
N VAL A 174 -11.07 -18.42 20.47
CA VAL A 174 -11.51 -17.18 19.85
C VAL A 174 -11.43 -17.36 18.34
N LEU A 175 -12.52 -17.02 17.66
CA LEU A 175 -12.69 -17.15 16.21
C LEU A 175 -12.85 -15.78 15.56
N LYS A 176 -12.52 -15.73 14.27
CA LYS A 176 -12.93 -14.63 13.39
C LYS A 176 -14.45 -14.64 13.25
N GLU A 177 -15.10 -13.49 13.47
CA GLU A 177 -16.57 -13.36 13.41
C GLU A 177 -17.12 -13.75 12.02
N GLU A 178 -16.41 -13.38 10.95
CA GLU A 178 -16.82 -13.67 9.57
C GLU A 178 -16.89 -15.16 9.22
N ALA A 179 -16.34 -16.04 10.07
CA ALA A 179 -16.32 -17.49 9.85
C ALA A 179 -17.42 -18.24 10.60
N VAL A 180 -18.19 -17.56 11.46
CA VAL A 180 -19.10 -18.22 12.40
C VAL A 180 -20.22 -18.98 11.69
N ASP A 181 -20.87 -18.37 10.70
CA ASP A 181 -21.99 -18.99 10.00
C ASP A 181 -21.55 -20.27 9.27
N GLN A 182 -20.45 -20.21 8.53
CA GLN A 182 -19.87 -21.38 7.85
C GLN A 182 -19.50 -22.48 8.86
N LEU A 183 -18.88 -22.12 9.99
CA LEU A 183 -18.49 -23.10 11.01
C LEU A 183 -19.71 -23.77 11.67
N ILE A 184 -20.81 -23.05 11.85
CA ILE A 184 -22.05 -23.63 12.37
C ILE A 184 -22.61 -24.67 11.38
N GLU A 185 -22.62 -24.37 10.09
CA GLU A 185 -23.06 -25.31 9.06
C GLU A 185 -22.18 -26.57 9.04
N GLU A 186 -20.86 -26.40 9.00
CA GLU A 186 -19.92 -27.54 9.04
C GLU A 186 -20.10 -28.39 10.30
N MET A 187 -20.33 -27.77 11.46
CA MET A 187 -20.60 -28.50 12.71
C MET A 187 -21.91 -29.29 12.64
N GLN A 188 -22.96 -28.71 12.07
CA GLN A 188 -24.26 -29.38 11.89
C GLN A 188 -24.16 -30.57 10.94
N GLU A 189 -23.43 -30.44 9.83
CA GLU A 189 -23.15 -31.55 8.91
C GLU A 189 -22.39 -32.71 9.57
N ARG A 190 -21.59 -32.41 10.60
CA ARG A 190 -20.87 -33.41 11.41
C ARG A 190 -21.66 -33.94 12.60
N GLY A 191 -22.92 -33.53 12.76
CA GLY A 191 -23.82 -34.00 13.81
C GLY A 191 -23.70 -33.27 15.15
N TYR A 192 -22.98 -32.15 15.20
CA TYR A 192 -22.99 -31.26 16.36
C TYR A 192 -24.18 -30.29 16.28
N THR A 193 -24.66 -29.80 17.42
CA THR A 193 -25.71 -28.75 17.46
C THR A 193 -25.20 -27.56 18.27
N PRO A 194 -24.44 -26.64 17.64
CA PRO A 194 -23.92 -25.45 18.30
C PRO A 194 -25.07 -24.57 18.83
N ARG A 195 -24.88 -23.98 20.01
CA ARG A 195 -25.80 -22.99 20.56
C ARG A 195 -25.19 -21.60 20.45
N VAL A 196 -25.82 -20.74 19.67
CA VAL A 196 -25.45 -19.32 19.55
C VAL A 196 -26.09 -18.53 20.70
N LYS A 197 -25.31 -17.66 21.35
CA LYS A 197 -25.75 -16.81 22.46
C LYS A 197 -25.68 -15.34 22.05
#